data_AF-F0RTI4-F1
#
_entry.id   AF-F0RTI4-F1
#
_cell.length_a   1.000
_cell.length_b   1.000
_cell.length_c   1.000
_cell.angle_alpha   90.00
_cell.angle_beta   90.00
_cell.angle_gamma   90.00
#
_symmetry.space_group_name_H-M   'P 1'
#
loop_
_entity.id
_entity.type
_entity.pdbx_description
1 polymer ?
#
loop_
_entity_poly.entity_id
_entity_poly.type
_entity_poly.pdbx_seq_one_letter_code
_entity_poly.pdbx_strand_id
1 'polypeptide(L)' 'MGEKQTKGWELLCTLSGEQVARLFTDYHGMQLLDDGFEKHLKFEGYMGDNE' A
#
# COMPACT_ATOMS: atom_id res chain seq x y z
N MET A 1 1.41 -2.04 17.92
CA MET A 1 0.33 -2.69 17.15
C MET A 1 -0.46 -3.58 18.10
N GLY A 2 -1.79 -3.52 18.08
CA GLY A 2 -2.62 -4.50 18.81
C GLY A 2 -2.67 -5.85 18.09
N GLU A 3 -3.08 -6.92 18.78
CA GLU A 3 -3.13 -8.29 18.22
C GLU A 3 -3.80 -8.38 16.84
N LYS A 4 -4.88 -7.63 16.62
CA LYS A 4 -5.59 -7.61 15.33
C LYS A 4 -4.74 -7.02 14.20
N GLN A 5 -3.99 -5.95 14.49
CA GLN A 5 -3.13 -5.29 13.51
C GLN A 5 -1.90 -6.16 13.21
N THR A 6 -1.34 -6.83 14.22
CA THR A 6 -0.22 -7.76 14.04
C THR A 6 -0.60 -8.93 13.14
N LYS A 7 -1.74 -9.59 13.39
CA LYS A 7 -2.22 -10.70 12.55
C LYS A 7 -2.50 -10.26 11.11
N GLY A 8 -3.07 -9.07 10.93
CA GLY A 8 -3.27 -8.49 9.60
C GLY A 8 -1.96 -8.22 8.88
N TRP A 9 -0.98 -7.65 9.57
CA TRP A 9 0.35 -7.38 9.03
C TRP A 9 1.08 -8.67 8.62
N GLU A 10 1.12 -9.68 9.50
CA GLU A 10 1.74 -10.97 9.21
C GLU A 10 1.11 -11.63 7.98
N LEU A 11 -0.21 -11.58 7.86
CA LEU A 11 -0.90 -12.10 6.67
C LEU A 11 -0.47 -11.34 5.40
N LEU A 12 -0.44 -10.00 5.42
CA LEU A 12 -0.02 -9.20 4.27
C LEU A 12 1.43 -9.49 3.84
N CYS A 13 2.33 -9.74 4.80
CA CYS A 13 3.70 -10.14 4.51
C CYS A 13 3.84 -11.52 3.84
N THR A 14 2.83 -12.39 3.94
CA THR A 14 2.82 -13.70 3.24
C THR A 14 2.32 -13.60 1.80
N LEU A 15 1.70 -12.47 1.43
CA LEU A 15 1.12 -12.24 0.11
C LEU A 15 2.11 -11.55 -0.82
N SER A 16 1.87 -11.69 -2.12
CA SER A 16 2.61 -10.93 -3.13
C SER A 16 2.20 -9.46 -3.12
N GLY A 17 3.10 -8.55 -3.54
CA GLY A 17 2.82 -7.11 -3.61
C GLY A 17 1.55 -6.78 -4.42
N GLU A 18 1.31 -7.47 -5.54
CA GLU A 18 0.07 -7.31 -6.32
C GLU A 18 -1.18 -7.70 -5.52
N GLN A 19 -1.12 -8.80 -4.76
CA GLN A 19 -2.24 -9.27 -3.97
C GLN A 19 -2.58 -8.27 -2.86
N VAL A 20 -1.56 -7.72 -2.20
CA VAL A 20 -1.72 -6.68 -1.18
C VAL A 20 -2.34 -5.42 -1.77
N ALA A 21 -1.83 -4.95 -2.92
CA ALA A 21 -2.37 -3.77 -3.61
C ALA A 21 -3.84 -3.97 -4.01
N ARG A 22 -4.20 -5.14 -4.56
CA ARG A 22 -5.61 -5.48 -4.85
C ARG A 22 -6.47 -5.51 -3.59
N LEU A 23 -6.00 -6.12 -2.50
CA LEU A 23 -6.75 -6.19 -1.24
C LEU A 23 -7.10 -4.79 -0.70
N PHE A 24 -6.12 -3.88 -0.71
CA PHE A 24 -6.35 -2.50 -0.26
C PHE A 24 -7.25 -1.72 -1.21
N THR A 25 -7.07 -1.87 -2.52
CA THR A 25 -7.91 -1.17 -3.52
C THR A 25 -9.31 -1.73 -3.65
N ASP A 26 -9.53 -3.00 -3.32
CA ASP A 26 -10.88 -3.60 -3.27
C ASP A 26 -11.66 -3.06 -2.06
N TYR A 27 -11.01 -2.96 -0.89
CA TYR A 27 -11.64 -2.47 0.33
C TYR A 27 -11.80 -0.93 0.39
N HIS A 28 -10.79 -0.17 -0.04
CA HIS A 28 -10.79 1.31 -0.01
C HIS A 28 -11.13 1.96 -1.35
N GLY A 29 -11.29 1.19 -2.42
CA GLY A 29 -11.34 1.72 -3.78
C GLY A 29 -9.99 2.32 -4.21
N MET A 30 -10.03 3.21 -5.19
CA MET A 30 -8.84 3.95 -5.66
C MET A 30 -8.42 5.09 -4.72
N GLN A 31 -9.09 5.29 -3.59
CA GLN A 31 -8.78 6.38 -2.65
C GLN A 31 -7.39 6.24 -2.02
N LEU A 32 -6.84 5.03 -2.00
CA LEU A 32 -5.48 4.78 -1.51
C LEU A 32 -4.41 5.29 -2.50
N LEU A 33 -4.74 5.31 -3.80
CA LEU A 33 -3.86 5.73 -4.89
C LEU A 33 -4.15 7.19 -5.27
N ASP A 34 -4.09 8.07 -4.28
CA ASP A 34 -4.29 9.51 -4.44
C ASP A 34 -2.97 10.25 -4.70
N ASP A 35 -3.05 11.49 -5.16
CA ASP A 35 -1.92 12.41 -5.31
C ASP A 35 -1.03 12.47 -4.06
N GLY A 36 -1.61 12.39 -2.86
CA GLY A 36 -0.84 12.34 -1.61
C GLY A 36 0.04 11.10 -1.50
N PHE A 37 -0.48 9.94 -1.92
CA PHE A 37 0.27 8.69 -1.90
C PHE A 37 1.33 8.66 -3.00
N GLU A 38 1.04 9.20 -4.19
CA GLU A 38 2.03 9.36 -5.25
C GLU A 38 3.21 10.24 -4.81
N LYS A 39 2.94 11.40 -4.19
CA LYS A 39 3.99 12.27 -3.64
C LYS A 39 4.84 11.58 -2.60
N HIS A 40 4.22 10.74 -1.77
CA HIS A 40 4.95 9.95 -0.78
C HIS A 40 5.86 8.91 -1.44
N LEU A 41 5.37 8.20 -2.48
CA LEU A 41 6.19 7.25 -3.24
C LEU A 41 7.38 7.91 -3.94
N LYS A 42 7.20 9.13 -4.48
CA LYS A 42 8.28 9.94 -5.03
C LYS A 42 9.31 10.35 -3.96
N PHE A 43 8.83 10.83 -2.81
CA PHE A 43 9.70 11.22 -1.70
C PHE A 43 10.57 10.07 -1.19
N GLU A 44 9.99 8.87 -1.06
CA GLU A 44 10.71 7.67 -0.62
C GLU A 44 11.60 7.06 -1.73
N GLY A 45 11.55 7.59 -2.96
CA GLY A 45 12.37 7.14 -4.10
C GLY A 45 11.87 5.86 -4.78
N TYR A 46 10.64 5.41 -4.47
CA TYR A 46 10.01 4.26 -5.13
C TYR A 46 9.47 4.59 -6.52
N MET A 47 9.14 5.86 -6.76
CA MET A 47 8.73 6.38 -8.05
C MET A 47 9.72 7.44 -8.48
N GLY A 48 10.32 7.26 -9.66
CA GLY A 48 11.15 8.31 -10.25
C GLY A 48 10.33 9.55 -10.56
N ASP A 49 10.99 10.70 -10.57
CA ASP A 49 10.44 11.91 -11.17
C ASP A 49 10.44 11.69 -12.68
N ASN A 50 9.43 10.96 -13.17
CA ASN A 50 9.21 10.83 -14.61
C ASN A 50 8.57 12.14 -15.07
N GLU A 51 9.43 13.07 -15.46
CA GLU A 51 9.14 14.23 -16.30
C GLU A 51 9.32 13.87 -17.78
#